data_AF-A0A6G3RGV5-F1
#
_entry.id   AF-A0A6G3RGV5-F1
#
_cell.length_a   1.000
_cell.length_b   1.000
_cell.length_c   1.000
_cell.angle_alpha   90.00
_cell.angle_beta   90.00
_cell.angle_gamma   90.00
#
_symmetry.space_group_name_H-M   'P 1'
#
loop_
_entity.id
_entity.type
_entity.pdbx_description
1 polymer ?
#
loop_
_entity_poly.entity_id
_entity_poly.type
_entity_poly.pdbx_seq_one_letter_code
_entity_poly.pdbx_strand_id
1 'polypeptide(L)'
;MTKQNPPLTEPQYFILAALMDGPLHGYGIIKAAEQATGGRLRIAVGTLYGALERMERAGLVAAGHEEIVDGRARRYYRLTEDGTEALAREALRMQQAAAFVIGRSRDAGAAPA
;
A
#
# COMPACT_ATOMS: atom_id res chain seq x y z
N MET A 1 -12.99 -22.69 -2.46
CA MET A 1 -11.88 -22.33 -3.37
C MET A 1 -11.29 -21.02 -2.88
N THR A 2 -10.21 -21.06 -2.10
CA THR A 2 -9.49 -19.86 -1.65
C THR A 2 -8.89 -19.19 -2.87
N LYS A 3 -9.41 -18.01 -3.26
CA LYS A 3 -8.77 -17.19 -4.29
C LYS A 3 -7.39 -16.80 -3.75
N GLN A 4 -6.34 -17.39 -4.31
CA GLN A 4 -4.97 -16.95 -4.07
C GLN A 4 -4.85 -15.52 -4.62
N ASN A 5 -4.91 -14.53 -3.74
CA ASN A 5 -4.68 -13.15 -4.14
C ASN A 5 -3.16 -12.95 -4.24
N PRO A 6 -2.62 -12.50 -5.38
CA PRO A 6 -1.19 -12.28 -5.53
C PRO A 6 -0.70 -11.25 -4.49
N PRO A 7 0.58 -11.33 -4.07
CA PRO A 7 1.18 -10.32 -3.19
C PRO A 7 0.95 -8.90 -3.72
N LEU A 8 0.75 -7.95 -2.81
CA LEU A 8 0.60 -6.55 -3.20
C LEU A 8 1.92 -6.05 -3.80
N THR A 9 1.83 -5.29 -4.87
CA THR A 9 2.99 -4.53 -5.34
C THR A 9 3.32 -3.43 -4.32
N GLU A 10 4.58 -2.96 -4.29
CA GLU A 10 4.99 -1.92 -3.35
C GLU A 10 4.11 -0.65 -3.41
N PRO A 11 3.72 -0.11 -4.59
CA PRO A 11 2.76 0.98 -4.66
C PRO A 11 1.40 0.64 -4.04
N GLN A 12 0.86 -0.56 -4.29
CA GLN A 12 -0.44 -0.96 -3.73
C GLN A 12 -0.39 -1.07 -2.21
N TYR A 13 0.69 -1.64 -1.67
CA TYR A 13 0.91 -1.74 -0.22
C TYR A 13 0.87 -0.34 0.42
N PHE A 14 1.63 0.62 -0.10
CA PHE A 14 1.66 1.97 0.46
C PHE A 14 0.42 2.80 0.16
N ILE A 15 -0.33 2.51 -0.91
CA ILE A 15 -1.67 3.09 -1.14
C ILE A 15 -2.65 2.64 -0.06
N LEU A 16 -2.71 1.33 0.25
CA LEU A 16 -3.57 0.83 1.33
C LEU A 16 -3.13 1.37 2.69
N ALA A 17 -1.82 1.39 2.96
CA ALA A 17 -1.27 1.92 4.20
C ALA A 17 -1.61 3.40 4.40
N ALA A 18 -1.56 4.21 3.32
CA ALA A 18 -1.96 5.62 3.37
C ALA A 18 -3.42 5.84 3.77
N LEU A 19 -4.29 4.83 3.60
CA LEU A 19 -5.73 4.91 3.88
C LEU A 19 -6.11 4.34 5.26
N MET A 20 -5.15 3.88 6.06
CA MET A 20 -5.40 3.30 7.38
C MET A 20 -5.99 4.31 8.37
N ASP A 21 -5.55 5.57 8.30
CA ASP A 21 -6.01 6.63 9.21
C ASP A 21 -7.31 7.31 8.73
N GLY A 22 -7.81 6.94 7.55
CA GLY A 22 -9.07 7.43 7.01
C GLY A 22 -9.03 7.72 5.50
N PRO A 23 -10.16 8.21 4.94
CA PRO A 23 -10.26 8.45 3.51
C PRO A 23 -9.34 9.57 3.02
N LEU A 24 -8.67 9.37 1.89
CA LEU A 24 -7.82 10.38 1.24
C LEU A 24 -8.14 10.52 -0.24
N HIS A 25 -7.98 11.73 -0.77
CA HIS A 25 -7.95 11.96 -2.20
C HIS A 25 -6.57 11.64 -2.78
N GLY A 26 -6.49 11.48 -4.11
CA GLY A 26 -5.30 10.92 -4.76
C GLY A 26 -3.97 11.60 -4.43
N TYR A 27 -3.94 12.93 -4.30
CA TYR A 27 -2.73 13.65 -3.89
C TYR A 27 -2.31 13.34 -2.45
N GLY A 28 -3.27 13.26 -1.51
CA GLY A 28 -3.01 12.86 -0.14
C GLY A 28 -2.37 11.46 -0.06
N ILE A 29 -2.87 10.51 -0.85
CA ILE A 29 -2.31 9.15 -0.93
C ILE A 29 -0.85 9.18 -1.40
N ILE A 30 -0.55 9.94 -2.46
CA ILE A 30 0.83 10.09 -2.96
C ILE A 30 1.75 10.63 -1.87
N LYS A 31 1.31 11.67 -1.15
CA LYS A 31 2.12 12.29 -0.10
C LYS A 31 2.34 11.40 1.11
N ALA A 32 1.32 10.69 1.56
CA ALA A 32 1.44 9.72 2.63
C ALA A 32 2.41 8.58 2.27
N ALA A 33 2.30 8.03 1.05
CA ALA A 33 3.20 6.98 0.58
C ALA A 33 4.66 7.47 0.44
N GLU A 34 4.87 8.69 -0.06
CA GLU A 34 6.18 9.32 -0.15
C GLU A 34 6.80 9.50 1.26
N GLN A 35 6.02 10.02 2.21
CA GLN A 35 6.47 10.22 3.60
C GLN A 35 6.79 8.91 4.31
N ALA A 36 5.92 7.91 4.21
CA ALA A 36 6.10 6.60 4.84
C ALA A 36 7.36 5.87 4.37
N THR A 37 7.86 6.21 3.19
CA THR A 37 9.07 5.60 2.60
C THR A 37 10.30 6.50 2.67
N GLY A 38 10.24 7.63 3.36
CA GLY A 38 11.33 8.60 3.41
C GLY A 38 11.70 9.16 2.02
N GLY A 39 10.72 9.27 1.12
CA GLY A 39 10.89 9.76 -0.25
C GLY A 39 11.39 8.72 -1.26
N ARG A 40 11.63 7.48 -0.84
CA ARG A 40 12.10 6.40 -1.73
C ARG A 40 11.05 6.00 -2.76
N LEU A 41 9.79 5.96 -2.37
CA LEU A 41 8.67 5.66 -3.27
C LEU A 41 8.00 6.95 -3.73
N ARG A 42 8.03 7.20 -5.03
CA ARG A 42 7.31 8.31 -5.67
C ARG A 42 6.33 7.77 -6.69
N ILE A 43 5.04 7.83 -6.38
CA ILE A 43 3.98 7.31 -7.24
C ILE A 43 3.57 8.41 -8.22
N ALA A 44 3.76 8.16 -9.52
CA ALA A 44 3.26 9.05 -10.56
C ALA A 44 1.72 9.05 -10.58
N VAL A 45 1.12 10.19 -10.91
CA VAL A 45 -0.35 10.37 -10.89
C VAL A 45 -1.09 9.31 -11.73
N GLY A 46 -0.62 9.05 -12.96
CA GLY A 46 -1.23 8.01 -13.80
C GLY A 46 -1.07 6.59 -13.24
N THR A 47 0.05 6.33 -12.55
CA THR A 47 0.27 5.04 -11.86
C THR A 47 -0.66 4.87 -10.68
N LEU A 48 -0.86 5.94 -9.89
CA LEU A 48 -1.81 5.93 -8.78
C LEU A 48 -3.21 5.58 -9.26
N TYR A 49 -3.75 6.31 -10.23
CA TYR A 49 -5.14 6.09 -10.66
C TYR A 49 -5.33 4.73 -11.32
N GLY A 50 -4.36 4.25 -12.10
CA GLY A 50 -4.40 2.88 -12.62
C GLY A 50 -4.36 1.82 -11.50
N ALA A 51 -3.62 2.06 -10.42
CA ALA A 51 -3.60 1.17 -9.26
C ALA A 51 -4.93 1.20 -8.50
N LEU A 52 -5.45 2.39 -8.20
CA LEU A 52 -6.73 2.59 -7.52
C LEU A 52 -7.89 1.94 -8.28
N GLU A 53 -7.93 2.08 -9.61
CA GLU A 53 -8.97 1.43 -10.43
C GLU A 53 -8.92 -0.10 -10.33
N ARG A 54 -7.71 -0.70 -10.37
CA ARG A 54 -7.54 -2.15 -10.19
C ARG A 54 -7.90 -2.60 -8.77
N MET A 55 -7.53 -1.80 -7.76
CA MET A 55 -7.79 -2.09 -6.36
C MET A 55 -9.28 -1.95 -6.02
N GLU A 56 -9.98 -0.99 -6.63
CA GLU A 56 -11.42 -0.80 -6.53
C GLU A 56 -12.16 -2.00 -7.16
N ARG A 57 -11.75 -2.43 -8.36
CA ARG A 57 -12.26 -3.66 -8.99
C ARG A 57 -11.98 -4.92 -8.18
N ALA A 58 -10.89 -4.95 -7.42
CA ALA A 58 -10.53 -6.04 -6.53
C ALA A 58 -11.19 -5.94 -5.14
N GLY A 59 -11.99 -4.90 -4.87
CA GLY A 59 -12.66 -4.69 -3.59
C GLY A 59 -11.75 -4.24 -2.45
N LEU A 60 -10.48 -3.89 -2.71
CA LEU A 60 -9.50 -3.50 -1.68
C LEU A 60 -9.64 -2.03 -1.26
N VAL A 61 -10.21 -1.20 -2.13
CA VAL A 61 -10.55 0.19 -1.83
C VAL A 61 -11.95 0.46 -2.37
N ALA A 62 -12.62 1.44 -1.79
CA ALA A 62 -13.87 1.96 -2.33
C ALA A 62 -13.72 3.46 -2.58
N ALA A 63 -14.30 3.95 -3.66
CA ALA A 63 -14.51 5.37 -3.79
C ALA A 63 -15.51 5.85 -2.72
N GLY A 64 -15.14 6.94 -2.05
CA GLY A 64 -15.99 7.67 -1.14
C GLY A 64 -16.75 8.76 -1.87
N HIS A 65 -16.75 9.96 -1.28
CA HIS A 65 -17.39 11.14 -1.85
C HIS A 65 -16.46 11.86 -2.84
N GLU A 66 -17.09 12.73 -3.65
CA GLU A 66 -16.40 13.72 -4.44
C GLU A 66 -16.67 15.11 -3.87
N GLU A 67 -15.64 15.94 -3.82
CA GLU A 67 -15.73 17.31 -3.32
C GLU A 67 -15.04 18.26 -4.30
N ILE A 68 -15.61 19.46 -4.49
CA ILE A 68 -14.94 20.52 -5.25
C ILE A 68 -14.16 21.38 -4.27
N VAL A 69 -12.84 21.40 -4.42
CA VAL A 69 -11.95 22.26 -3.64
C VAL A 69 -11.11 23.08 -4.61
N ASP A 70 -11.14 24.40 -4.45
CA ASP A 70 -10.47 25.37 -5.35
C ASP A 70 -10.83 25.17 -6.84
N GLY A 71 -12.11 24.86 -7.11
CA GLY A 71 -12.61 24.62 -8.46
C GLY A 71 -12.17 23.29 -9.08
N ARG A 72 -11.55 22.38 -8.30
CA ARG A 72 -11.13 21.05 -8.77
C ARG A 72 -11.87 19.95 -8.03
N ALA A 73 -12.44 19.02 -8.79
CA ALA A 73 -13.04 17.82 -8.23
C ALA A 73 -11.95 16.92 -7.62
N ARG A 74 -12.15 16.51 -6.37
CA ARG A 74 -11.32 15.57 -5.63
C ARG A 74 -12.16 14.36 -5.29
N ARG A 75 -11.78 13.20 -5.83
CA ARG A 75 -12.37 11.92 -5.46
C ARG A 75 -11.60 11.34 -4.27
N TYR A 76 -12.30 11.04 -3.19
CA TYR A 76 -11.74 10.39 -2.02
C TYR A 76 -11.86 8.87 -2.13
N TYR A 77 -10.89 8.16 -1.56
CA TYR A 77 -10.86 6.72 -1.50
C TYR A 77 -10.78 6.30 -0.03
N ARG A 78 -11.41 5.18 0.30
CA ARG A 78 -11.35 4.59 1.63
C ARG A 78 -10.90 3.14 1.54
N LEU A 79 -10.21 2.70 2.60
CA LEU A 79 -9.88 1.30 2.80
C LEU A 79 -11.16 0.49 3.06
N THR A 80 -11.26 -0.70 2.48
CA THR A 80 -12.33 -1.67 2.78
C THR A 80 -11.87 -2.68 3.83
N GLU A 81 -12.78 -3.52 4.32
CA GLU A 81 -12.43 -4.65 5.17
C GLU A 81 -11.47 -5.60 4.45
N ASP A 82 -11.80 -6.01 3.22
CA ASP A 82 -10.93 -6.84 2.36
C ASP A 82 -9.54 -6.21 2.13
N GLY A 83 -9.48 -4.89 1.93
CA GLY A 83 -8.25 -4.13 1.80
C GLY A 83 -7.41 -4.13 3.07
N THR A 84 -8.06 -3.97 4.23
CA THR A 84 -7.43 -4.02 5.55
C THR A 84 -6.80 -5.38 5.80
N GLU A 85 -7.54 -6.45 5.53
CA GLU A 85 -7.00 -7.80 5.68
C GLU A 85 -5.88 -8.10 4.69
N ALA A 86 -6.02 -7.66 3.43
CA ALA A 86 -4.97 -7.84 2.42
C ALA A 86 -3.67 -7.14 2.83
N LEU A 87 -3.76 -5.93 3.36
CA LEU A 87 -2.62 -5.17 3.87
C LEU A 87 -1.96 -5.90 5.05
N ALA A 88 -2.74 -6.36 6.03
CA ALA A 88 -2.24 -7.06 7.21
C ALA A 88 -1.54 -8.39 6.83
N ARG A 89 -2.13 -9.17 5.93
CA ARG A 89 -1.53 -10.40 5.40
C ARG A 89 -0.19 -10.13 4.72
N GLU A 90 -0.12 -9.09 3.90
CA GLU A 90 1.10 -8.73 3.19
C GLU A 90 2.18 -8.24 4.15
N ALA A 91 1.83 -7.43 5.16
CA ALA A 91 2.76 -6.97 6.19
C ALA A 91 3.39 -8.15 6.94
N LEU A 92 2.58 -9.13 7.34
CA LEU A 92 3.06 -10.35 8.01
C LEU A 92 4.00 -11.16 7.09
N ARG A 93 3.64 -11.32 5.81
CA ARG A 93 4.45 -12.01 4.82
C ARG A 93 5.82 -11.34 4.64
N MET A 94 5.84 -10.02 4.52
CA MET A 94 7.07 -9.23 4.39
C MET A 94 7.93 -9.32 5.66
N GLN A 95 7.31 -9.26 6.85
CA GLN A 95 8.01 -9.41 8.13
C GLN A 95 8.70 -10.78 8.24
N GLN A 96 7.99 -11.86 7.90
CA GLN A 96 8.53 -13.23 7.92
C GLN A 96 9.70 -13.38 6.94
N ALA A 97 9.54 -12.86 5.71
CA ALA A 97 10.60 -12.89 4.71
C ALA A 97 11.85 -12.11 5.16
N ALA A 98 11.65 -10.91 5.71
CA ALA A 98 12.73 -10.09 6.22
C ALA A 98 13.46 -10.76 7.39
N ALA A 99 12.71 -11.34 8.34
CA ALA A 99 13.28 -12.05 9.49
C ALA A 99 14.16 -13.24 9.04
N PHE A 100 13.71 -14.01 8.06
CA PHE A 100 14.49 -15.12 7.50
C PHE A 100 15.82 -14.67 6.89
N VAL A 101 15.80 -13.62 6.06
CA VAL A 101 17.01 -13.10 5.38
C VAL A 101 17.97 -12.50 6.40
N ILE A 102 17.49 -11.63 7.28
CA ILE A 102 18.32 -10.94 8.29
C ILE A 102 18.93 -11.95 9.26
N GLY A 103 18.19 -12.97 9.68
CA GLY A 103 18.68 -14.05 10.53
C GLY A 103 19.89 -14.76 9.92
N ARG A 104 19.78 -15.21 8.67
CA ARG A 104 20.88 -15.90 7.98
C ARG A 104 22.10 -15.02 7.72
N SER A 105 21.91 -13.73 7.46
CA SER A 105 23.02 -12.79 7.26
C SER A 105 23.86 -12.60 8.53
N ARG A 106 23.27 -12.76 9.72
CA ARG A 106 24.01 -12.69 10.99
C ARG A 106 24.85 -13.94 11.23
N ASP A 107 24.31 -15.12 10.89
CA ASP A 107 25.03 -16.39 11.04
C ASP A 107 26.23 -16.50 10.09
N ALA A 108 26.12 -15.94 8.87
CA ALA A 108 27.21 -15.94 7.89
C ALA A 108 28.37 -14.99 8.27
N GLY A 109 28.13 -13.98 9.12
CA GLY A 109 29.15 -13.07 9.62
C GLY A 109 29.92 -13.56 10.85
N ALA A 110 29.53 -14.71 11.41
CA ALA A 110 30.11 -15.30 12.62
C ALA A 110 31.04 -16.50 12.35
N ALA A 111 31.58 -16.62 11.13
CA ALA A 111 32.62 -17.61 10.85
C ALA A 111 33.90 -17.25 11.63
N PRO A 112 34.41 -18.13 12.53
CA PRO A 112 35.61 -17.86 13.30
C PRO A 112 36.86 -17.87 12.40
N ALA A 113 37.78 -16.96 12.70
CA ALA A 113 39.15 -16.96 12.19
C ALA A 113 39.95 -18.18 12.68
#